data_AF-A0AAW2JTE6-F1
#
_entry.id   AF-A0AAW2JTE6-F1
#
_cell.length_a   1.000
_cell.length_b   1.000
_cell.length_c   1.000
_cell.angle_alpha   90.00
_cell.angle_beta   90.00
_cell.angle_gamma   90.00
#
_symmetry.space_group_name_H-M   'P 1'
#
loop_
_entity.id
_entity.type
_entity.pdbx_description
1 polymer ?
#
loop_
_entity_poly.entity_id
_entity_poly.type
_entity_poly.pdbx_seq_one_letter_code
_entity_poly.pdbx_strand_id
1 'polypeptide(L)'
;MAPAMTVVDDSLPSLPGKDVRPPITSYSPSMWGDAFTSFSLDDKVQEKYAESIQELKHQVRSMLMSEGSTTIERLILVDTIERLGVGYHFEQEIEDQLEKSSFPSLKIRSCRTTMTCSLLHFNFVCSGNIAILSLAWWNELDLISKLPYARDRLVEGYFWGTAFRFQPQHSYARIAITKSVLMLTIMDDTYDNYATLEEADLFTEILEKLTTDIRSGSWETDATYEEYMVNTVVTSCIYVLLTVGIPGLKSASKEAIDWVMSEPNKALIASTRVCRHADDIGSDE
;
A
#
# COMPACT_ATOMS: atom_id res chain seq x y z
N MET A 1 -15.51 -38.98 -18.10
CA MET A 1 -14.44 -39.65 -17.34
C MET A 1 -13.50 -38.56 -16.84
N ALA A 2 -13.58 -38.23 -15.56
CA ALA A 2 -12.63 -37.32 -14.90
C ALA A 2 -11.33 -38.09 -14.58
N PRO A 3 -10.14 -37.47 -14.63
CA PRO A 3 -8.92 -38.15 -14.23
C PRO A 3 -8.89 -38.27 -12.69
N ALA A 4 -8.48 -39.44 -12.22
CA ALA A 4 -8.37 -39.77 -10.81
C ALA A 4 -7.26 -38.93 -10.14
N MET A 5 -7.57 -38.33 -8.99
CA MET A 5 -6.57 -37.76 -8.08
C MET A 5 -5.67 -38.91 -7.59
N THR A 6 -4.39 -38.83 -7.91
CA THR A 6 -3.35 -39.66 -7.31
C THR A 6 -3.22 -39.31 -5.83
N VAL A 7 -3.40 -40.33 -4.99
CA VAL A 7 -3.14 -40.32 -3.55
C VAL A 7 -1.65 -40.04 -3.33
N VAL A 8 -1.33 -39.01 -2.56
CA VAL A 8 0.03 -38.70 -2.10
C VAL A 8 0.44 -39.79 -1.09
N ASP A 9 1.64 -40.34 -1.27
CA ASP A 9 2.21 -41.42 -0.47
C ASP A 9 2.75 -40.87 0.86
N ASP A 10 2.08 -41.17 1.98
CA ASP A 10 2.38 -40.72 3.36
C ASP A 10 3.63 -41.40 3.98
N SER A 11 4.62 -41.83 3.19
CA SER A 11 5.74 -42.64 3.68
C SER A 11 7.12 -41.94 3.69
N LEU A 12 7.15 -40.66 4.07
CA LEU A 12 8.38 -40.01 4.55
C LEU A 12 8.32 -39.84 6.09
N PRO A 13 9.37 -40.23 6.84
CA PRO A 13 9.39 -40.00 8.27
C PRO A 13 9.43 -38.48 8.56
N SER A 14 8.40 -37.99 9.24
CA SER A 14 8.29 -36.60 9.72
C SER A 14 9.53 -36.22 10.54
N LEU A 15 10.23 -35.16 10.12
CA LEU A 15 11.34 -34.61 10.90
C LEU A 15 10.82 -34.11 12.26
N PRO A 16 11.49 -34.40 13.38
CA PRO A 16 11.01 -33.99 14.70
C PRO A 16 10.89 -32.47 14.77
N GLY A 17 9.67 -31.97 14.97
CA GLY A 17 9.37 -30.54 15.11
C GLY A 17 8.58 -29.89 13.96
N LYS A 18 8.35 -30.59 12.83
CA LYS A 18 7.58 -30.03 11.71
C LYS A 18 6.09 -29.86 11.98
N ASP A 19 5.51 -30.72 12.82
CA ASP A 19 4.08 -30.73 13.17
C ASP A 19 3.71 -29.85 14.37
N VAL A 20 4.69 -29.14 14.94
CA VAL A 20 4.46 -28.34 16.13
C VAL A 20 4.01 -26.94 15.73
N ARG A 21 2.79 -26.58 16.12
CA ARG A 21 2.26 -25.23 15.90
C ARG A 21 3.06 -24.20 16.71
N PRO A 22 3.44 -23.05 16.14
CA PRO A 22 4.03 -21.97 16.92
C PRO A 22 3.06 -21.49 18.03
N PRO A 23 3.58 -20.88 19.11
CA PRO A 23 2.74 -20.26 20.13
C PRO A 23 1.82 -19.23 19.48
N ILE A 24 0.52 -19.31 19.79
CA ILE A 24 -0.44 -18.35 19.26
C ILE A 24 -0.15 -16.99 19.90
N THR A 25 0.27 -16.03 19.08
CA THR A 25 0.42 -14.64 19.46
C THR A 25 -0.97 -14.02 19.67
N SER A 26 -1.20 -13.43 20.85
CA SER A 26 -2.45 -12.74 21.15
C SER A 26 -2.36 -11.28 20.72
N TYR A 27 -3.06 -10.92 19.65
CA TYR A 27 -3.12 -9.53 19.18
C TYR A 27 -4.18 -8.70 19.92
N SER A 28 -3.87 -7.43 20.15
CA SER A 28 -4.86 -6.46 20.60
C SER A 28 -5.96 -6.26 19.54
N PRO A 29 -7.24 -6.15 19.94
CA PRO A 29 -8.33 -5.87 19.01
C PRO A 29 -8.16 -4.50 18.34
N SER A 30 -8.89 -4.26 17.26
CA SER A 30 -8.93 -2.95 16.60
C SER A 30 -9.30 -1.85 17.59
N MET A 31 -8.46 -0.81 17.67
CA MET A 31 -8.71 0.35 18.56
C MET A 31 -9.86 1.24 18.08
N TRP A 32 -10.31 1.05 16.83
CA TRP A 32 -11.30 1.90 16.18
C TRP A 32 -12.74 1.42 16.34
N GLY A 33 -12.95 0.16 16.71
CA GLY A 33 -14.27 -0.46 16.83
C GLY A 33 -15.17 -0.12 15.64
N ASP A 34 -16.38 0.35 15.93
CA ASP A 34 -17.37 0.70 14.91
C ASP A 34 -17.27 2.14 14.38
N ALA A 35 -16.24 2.90 14.75
CA ALA A 35 -16.17 4.34 14.46
C ALA A 35 -16.26 4.69 12.95
N PHE A 36 -15.88 3.76 12.09
CA PHE A 36 -15.91 3.93 10.63
C PHE A 36 -17.00 3.12 9.92
N THR A 37 -17.92 2.48 10.67
CA THR A 37 -19.02 1.66 10.13
C THR A 37 -20.09 2.45 9.40
N SER A 38 -20.29 3.70 9.80
CA SER A 38 -21.21 4.61 9.13
C SER A 38 -20.55 5.98 8.99
N PHE A 39 -20.49 6.47 7.76
CA PHE A 39 -20.16 7.85 7.48
C PHE A 39 -21.15 8.37 6.45
N SER A 40 -21.77 9.51 6.77
CA SER A 40 -22.59 10.27 5.83
C SER A 40 -22.23 11.73 6.02
N LEU A 41 -21.83 12.37 4.93
CA LEU A 41 -21.69 13.83 4.89
C LEU A 41 -22.94 14.37 4.19
N ASP A 42 -23.54 15.43 4.73
CA ASP A 42 -24.66 16.11 4.09
C ASP A 42 -24.23 16.66 2.72
N ASP A 43 -24.96 16.29 1.67
CA ASP A 43 -24.71 16.74 0.29
C ASP A 43 -24.61 18.27 0.21
N LYS A 44 -25.40 19.00 0.99
CA LYS A 44 -25.36 20.47 1.03
C LYS A 44 -24.06 21.00 1.63
N VAL A 45 -23.56 20.32 2.65
CA VAL A 45 -22.27 20.66 3.27
C VAL A 45 -21.14 20.38 2.29
N GLN A 46 -21.21 19.24 1.59
CA GLN A 46 -20.23 18.86 0.58
C GLN A 46 -20.19 19.88 -0.57
N GLU A 47 -21.34 20.32 -1.08
CA GLU A 47 -21.45 21.32 -2.14
C GLU A 47 -20.82 22.66 -1.72
N LYS A 48 -21.16 23.15 -0.52
CA LYS A 48 -20.58 24.39 0.02
C LYS A 48 -19.06 24.33 0.15
N TYR A 49 -18.51 23.20 0.59
CA TYR A 49 -17.05 23.01 0.64
C TYR A 49 -16.45 22.95 -0.76
N ALA A 50 -17.09 22.27 -1.71
CA ALA A 50 -16.62 22.20 -3.08
C ALA A 50 -16.53 23.59 -3.72
N GLU A 51 -17.55 24.45 -3.54
CA GLU A 51 -17.54 25.85 -3.99
C GLU A 51 -16.38 26.64 -3.38
N SER A 52 -16.23 26.56 -2.05
CA SER A 52 -15.16 27.25 -1.31
C SER A 52 -13.77 26.81 -1.79
N ILE A 53 -13.60 25.52 -2.08
CA ILE A 53 -12.35 24.97 -2.61
C ILE A 53 -12.06 25.47 -4.03
N GLN A 54 -13.07 25.65 -4.88
CA GLN A 54 -12.85 26.20 -6.22
C GLN A 54 -12.37 27.65 -6.16
N GLU A 55 -12.96 28.45 -5.28
CA GLU A 55 -12.54 29.84 -5.06
C GLU A 55 -11.08 29.90 -4.56
N LEU A 56 -10.75 29.12 -3.53
CA LEU A 56 -9.38 29.04 -3.01
C LEU A 56 -8.38 28.56 -4.06
N LYS A 57 -8.76 27.59 -4.91
CA LYS A 57 -7.93 27.15 -6.04
C LYS A 57 -7.63 28.28 -7.01
N HIS A 58 -8.63 29.10 -7.32
CA HIS A 58 -8.44 30.25 -8.20
C HIS A 58 -7.44 31.25 -7.61
N GLN A 59 -7.56 31.56 -6.31
CA GLN A 59 -6.64 32.45 -5.60
C GLN A 59 -5.21 31.91 -5.59
N VAL A 60 -5.00 30.65 -5.23
CA VAL A 60 -3.67 30.01 -5.21
C VAL A 60 -3.05 30.00 -6.61
N ARG A 61 -3.85 29.69 -7.65
CA ARG A 61 -3.40 29.75 -9.05
C ARG A 61 -2.95 31.18 -9.42
N SER A 62 -3.70 32.20 -9.03
CA SER A 62 -3.31 33.60 -9.27
C SER A 62 -2.01 33.96 -8.54
N MET A 63 -1.80 33.45 -7.33
CA MET A 63 -0.54 33.66 -6.59
C MET A 63 0.64 33.00 -7.30
N LEU A 64 0.48 31.77 -7.80
CA LEU A 64 1.51 31.05 -8.56
C LEU A 64 1.88 31.74 -9.87
N MET A 65 0.90 32.37 -10.54
CA MET A 65 1.10 33.02 -11.85
C MET A 65 1.48 34.50 -11.75
N SER A 66 1.69 35.03 -10.54
CA SER A 66 2.07 36.42 -10.32
C SER A 66 3.47 36.73 -10.86
N GLU A 67 3.56 37.72 -11.75
CA GLU A 67 4.84 38.14 -12.36
C GLU A 67 5.73 38.92 -11.39
N GLY A 68 5.17 39.45 -10.30
CA GLY A 68 5.87 40.34 -9.36
C GLY A 68 6.67 39.67 -8.23
N SER A 69 6.55 38.35 -8.06
CA SER A 69 7.24 37.62 -6.97
C SER A 69 8.68 37.25 -7.32
N THR A 70 9.57 37.28 -6.34
CA THR A 70 10.95 36.78 -6.49
C THR A 70 10.98 35.25 -6.65
N THR A 71 12.09 34.70 -7.19
CA THR A 71 12.26 33.24 -7.34
C THR A 71 12.17 32.49 -6.00
N ILE A 72 12.70 33.07 -4.92
CA ILE A 72 12.67 32.45 -3.58
C ILE A 72 11.24 32.38 -3.06
N GLU A 73 10.47 33.47 -3.18
CA GLU A 73 9.06 33.50 -2.75
C GLU A 73 8.22 32.47 -3.51
N ARG A 74 8.48 32.29 -4.81
CA ARG A 74 7.83 31.24 -5.62
C ARG A 74 8.15 29.84 -5.10
N LEU A 75 9.43 29.55 -4.80
CA LEU A 75 9.82 28.25 -4.27
C LEU A 75 9.21 27.97 -2.89
N ILE A 76 9.12 28.99 -2.02
CA ILE A 76 8.44 28.88 -0.72
C ILE A 76 6.95 28.58 -0.93
N LEU A 77 6.30 29.24 -1.89
CA LEU A 77 4.90 28.98 -2.21
C LEU A 77 4.69 27.55 -2.74
N VAL A 78 5.55 27.07 -3.64
CA VAL A 78 5.51 25.69 -4.15
C VAL A 78 5.72 24.67 -3.02
N ASP A 79 6.75 24.85 -2.18
CA ASP A 79 6.99 23.97 -1.02
C ASP A 79 5.80 23.96 -0.05
N THR A 80 5.21 25.12 0.21
CA THR A 80 4.01 25.24 1.06
C THR A 80 2.83 24.47 0.47
N ILE A 81 2.56 24.62 -0.83
CA ILE A 81 1.47 23.95 -1.54
C ILE A 81 1.64 22.42 -1.54
N GLU A 82 2.87 21.94 -1.79
CA GLU A 82 3.20 20.52 -1.76
C GLU A 82 3.05 19.95 -0.34
N ARG A 83 3.59 20.62 0.69
CA ARG A 83 3.47 20.22 2.10
C ARG A 83 2.05 20.27 2.63
N LEU A 84 1.21 21.16 2.13
CA LEU A 84 -0.22 21.19 2.46
C LEU A 84 -0.99 20.00 1.84
N GLY A 85 -0.38 19.23 0.94
CA GLY A 85 -1.02 18.09 0.28
C GLY A 85 -2.03 18.49 -0.80
N VAL A 86 -1.92 19.72 -1.33
CA VAL A 86 -2.83 20.27 -2.35
C VAL A 86 -2.15 20.50 -3.70
N GLY A 87 -0.85 20.19 -3.82
CA GLY A 87 -0.07 20.37 -5.07
C GLY A 87 -0.62 19.66 -6.30
N TYR A 88 -1.35 18.55 -6.13
CA TYR A 88 -1.98 17.82 -7.24
C TYR A 88 -3.07 18.63 -7.98
N HIS A 89 -3.51 19.78 -7.45
CA HIS A 89 -4.42 20.69 -8.13
C HIS A 89 -3.72 21.68 -9.07
N PHE A 90 -2.39 21.80 -8.97
CA PHE A 90 -1.59 22.83 -9.62
C PHE A 90 -0.36 22.23 -10.31
N GLU A 91 -0.42 20.96 -10.74
CA GLU A 91 0.76 20.24 -11.27
C GLU A 91 1.41 20.98 -12.44
N GLN A 92 0.60 21.49 -13.37
CA GLN A 92 1.09 22.24 -14.53
C GLN A 92 1.71 23.58 -14.11
N GLU A 93 1.04 24.34 -13.23
CA GLU A 93 1.54 25.62 -12.77
C GLU A 93 2.85 25.46 -11.99
N ILE A 94 2.96 24.41 -11.16
CA ILE A 94 4.19 24.09 -10.44
C ILE A 94 5.31 23.75 -11.43
N GLU A 95 5.05 22.90 -12.43
CA GLU A 95 6.04 22.54 -13.45
C GLU A 95 6.52 23.78 -14.23
N ASP A 96 5.60 24.60 -14.73
CA ASP A 96 5.91 25.85 -15.45
C ASP A 96 6.78 26.81 -14.62
N GLN A 97 6.52 26.92 -13.30
CA GLN A 97 7.30 27.79 -12.42
C GLN A 97 8.70 27.24 -12.14
N LEU A 98 8.85 25.92 -11.99
CA LEU A 98 10.14 25.27 -11.79
C LEU A 98 11.01 25.37 -13.05
N GLU A 99 10.43 25.23 -14.24
CA GLU A 99 11.14 25.40 -15.51
C GLU A 99 11.66 26.83 -15.70
N LYS A 100 10.83 27.84 -15.42
CA LYS A 100 11.21 29.27 -15.51
C LYS A 100 12.34 29.66 -14.57
N SER A 101 12.50 28.94 -13.46
CA SER A 101 13.47 29.27 -12.41
C SER A 101 14.92 28.90 -12.78
N SER A 102 15.17 28.37 -13.99
CA SER A 102 16.52 28.10 -14.53
C SER A 102 17.37 27.15 -13.66
N PHE A 103 16.73 26.16 -13.04
CA PHE A 103 17.41 25.06 -12.35
C PHE A 103 17.32 23.77 -13.20
N PRO A 104 18.19 23.57 -14.22
CA PRO A 104 18.16 22.36 -15.05
C PRO A 104 18.46 21.06 -14.28
N SER A 105 18.93 21.14 -13.03
CA SER A 105 19.26 20.00 -12.17
C SER A 105 18.24 19.72 -11.07
N LEU A 106 17.27 20.60 -10.81
CA LEU A 106 16.16 20.33 -9.90
C LEU A 106 14.96 19.75 -10.68
N LYS A 107 15.21 18.72 -11.50
CA LYS A 107 14.20 17.68 -11.69
C LYS A 107 14.07 16.94 -10.36
N ILE A 108 13.52 17.60 -9.35
CA ILE A 108 12.89 16.91 -8.25
C ILE A 108 11.74 16.18 -8.93
N ARG A 109 12.01 14.97 -9.42
CA ARG A 109 11.02 13.91 -9.32
C ARG A 109 10.65 13.97 -7.85
N SER A 110 9.51 14.60 -7.55
CA SER A 110 8.90 14.56 -6.25
C SER A 110 8.70 13.09 -5.97
N CYS A 111 9.71 12.45 -5.37
CA CYS A 111 9.61 11.13 -4.80
C CYS A 111 8.68 11.37 -3.61
N ARG A 112 7.38 11.26 -3.87
CA ARG A 112 6.31 11.39 -2.87
C ARG A 112 6.41 10.17 -1.97
N THR A 113 7.35 10.23 -1.04
CA THR A 113 7.39 9.39 0.15
C THR A 113 7.53 10.33 1.34
N THR A 114 6.59 11.29 1.43
CA THR A 114 6.36 11.99 2.69
C THR A 114 5.11 11.37 3.30
N MET A 115 5.34 10.44 4.22
CA MET A 115 4.32 9.72 5.00
C MET A 115 3.54 10.65 5.97
N THR A 116 3.67 11.98 5.83
CA THR A 116 3.26 12.93 6.89
C THR A 116 2.58 14.21 6.40
N CYS A 117 2.08 14.29 5.17
CA CYS A 117 1.38 15.49 4.70
C CYS A 117 0.04 15.14 4.07
N SER A 118 -1.05 15.22 4.86
CA SER A 118 -2.42 15.59 4.42
C SER A 118 -3.45 15.56 5.57
N LEU A 119 -3.21 16.14 6.75
CA LEU A 119 -4.28 16.23 7.77
C LEU A 119 -5.44 17.16 7.35
N LEU A 120 -5.22 18.14 6.45
CA LEU A 120 -6.28 19.03 5.98
C LEU A 120 -7.11 18.50 4.81
N HIS A 121 -6.55 17.66 3.93
CA HIS A 121 -7.34 16.98 2.89
C HIS A 121 -8.02 15.69 3.37
N PHE A 122 -7.55 15.13 4.49
CA PHE A 122 -8.15 13.96 5.14
C PHE A 122 -9.65 14.15 5.41
N ASN A 123 -10.09 15.38 5.72
CA ASN A 123 -11.49 15.66 6.00
C ASN A 123 -12.39 15.84 4.76
N PHE A 124 -11.82 16.11 3.58
CA PHE A 124 -12.63 16.43 2.39
C PHE A 124 -12.53 15.37 1.28
N VAL A 125 -11.37 14.74 1.10
CA VAL A 125 -11.13 13.78 0.01
C VAL A 125 -11.31 12.31 0.46
N CYS A 126 -11.15 12.03 1.76
CA CYS A 126 -11.20 10.66 2.27
C CYS A 126 -12.54 10.25 2.89
N SER A 127 -13.49 11.16 3.06
CA SER A 127 -14.49 10.95 4.10
C SER A 127 -15.69 10.18 3.55
N GLY A 128 -15.66 8.85 3.79
CA GLY A 128 -16.86 8.04 3.90
C GLY A 128 -16.96 6.85 2.99
N ASN A 129 -17.46 7.08 1.78
CA ASN A 129 -18.04 6.04 0.95
C ASN A 129 -17.04 4.93 0.56
N ILE A 130 -15.75 5.25 0.44
CA ILE A 130 -14.71 4.29 0.02
C ILE A 130 -14.27 3.41 1.20
N ALA A 131 -14.06 4.01 2.38
CA ALA A 131 -13.76 3.27 3.59
C ALA A 131 -14.92 2.33 3.96
N ILE A 132 -16.17 2.79 3.77
CA ILE A 132 -17.38 1.98 3.93
C ILE A 132 -17.38 0.78 2.98
N LEU A 133 -17.01 0.93 1.70
CA LEU A 133 -16.98 -0.20 0.76
C LEU A 133 -15.93 -1.26 1.14
N SER A 134 -14.75 -0.84 1.60
CA SER A 134 -13.74 -1.77 2.12
C SER A 134 -14.19 -2.46 3.41
N LEU A 135 -14.85 -1.72 4.30
CA LEU A 135 -15.39 -2.23 5.55
C LEU A 135 -16.57 -3.19 5.36
N ALA A 136 -17.49 -2.87 4.45
CA ALA A 136 -18.61 -3.76 4.09
C ALA A 136 -18.06 -5.09 3.57
N TRP A 137 -17.10 -5.05 2.65
CA TRP A 137 -16.43 -6.25 2.16
C TRP A 137 -15.72 -7.03 3.27
N TRP A 138 -15.00 -6.36 4.17
CA TRP A 138 -14.30 -7.01 5.27
C TRP A 138 -15.27 -7.73 6.22
N ASN A 139 -16.36 -7.06 6.57
CA ASN A 139 -17.40 -7.60 7.44
C ASN A 139 -18.17 -8.75 6.78
N GLU A 140 -18.44 -8.70 5.47
CA GLU A 140 -19.10 -9.78 4.73
C GLU A 140 -18.29 -11.08 4.74
N LEU A 141 -16.96 -10.99 4.67
CA LEU A 141 -16.12 -12.18 4.70
C LEU A 141 -16.04 -12.80 6.10
N ASP A 142 -16.23 -11.99 7.15
CA ASP A 142 -16.18 -12.39 8.55
C ASP A 142 -14.92 -13.22 8.87
N LEU A 143 -13.77 -12.77 8.35
CA LEU A 143 -12.50 -13.51 8.50
C LEU A 143 -11.98 -13.46 9.92
N ILE A 144 -12.23 -12.38 10.66
CA ILE A 144 -11.74 -12.22 12.04
C ILE A 144 -12.39 -13.25 12.97
N SER A 145 -13.69 -13.57 12.78
CA SER A 145 -14.34 -14.62 13.57
C SER A 145 -13.81 -16.01 13.21
N LYS A 146 -13.50 -16.24 11.93
CA LYS A 146 -13.01 -17.53 11.40
C LYS A 146 -11.54 -17.77 11.67
N LEU A 147 -10.75 -16.70 11.76
CA LEU A 147 -9.29 -16.70 11.92
C LEU A 147 -8.93 -15.83 13.14
N PRO A 148 -9.25 -16.28 14.37
CA PRO A 148 -9.06 -15.48 15.58
C PRO A 148 -7.59 -15.23 15.94
N TYR A 149 -6.66 -15.92 15.29
CA TYR A 149 -5.22 -15.71 15.44
C TYR A 149 -4.71 -14.52 14.60
N ALA A 150 -5.47 -14.07 13.59
CA ALA A 150 -5.04 -13.02 12.69
C ALA A 150 -5.39 -11.62 13.21
N ARG A 151 -4.57 -10.63 12.84
CA ARG A 151 -4.73 -9.22 13.21
C ARG A 151 -5.94 -8.59 12.51
N ASP A 152 -6.82 -7.96 13.28
CA ASP A 152 -7.86 -7.07 12.73
C ASP A 152 -7.35 -5.63 12.61
N ARG A 153 -6.98 -5.23 11.38
CA ARG A 153 -6.27 -3.98 11.08
C ARG A 153 -6.82 -3.26 9.85
N LEU A 154 -8.14 -3.29 9.66
CA LEU A 154 -8.81 -2.67 8.51
C LEU A 154 -8.48 -1.18 8.34
N VAL A 155 -8.51 -0.41 9.43
CA VAL A 155 -8.28 1.04 9.37
C VAL A 155 -6.83 1.34 9.00
N GLU A 156 -5.90 0.58 9.56
CA GLU A 156 -4.47 0.64 9.24
C GLU A 156 -4.21 0.21 7.78
N GLY A 157 -4.88 -0.84 7.30
CA GLY A 157 -4.82 -1.25 5.89
C GLY A 157 -5.40 -0.20 4.94
N TYR A 158 -6.44 0.53 5.36
CA TYR A 158 -6.97 1.68 4.61
C TYR A 158 -6.00 2.87 4.60
N PHE A 159 -5.31 3.09 5.72
CA PHE A 159 -4.26 4.08 5.81
C PHE A 159 -3.12 3.79 4.82
N TRP A 160 -2.69 2.53 4.68
CA TRP A 160 -1.73 2.11 3.64
C TRP A 160 -2.20 2.40 2.21
N GLY A 161 -3.47 2.09 1.89
CA GLY A 161 -4.06 2.44 0.59
C GLY A 161 -4.05 3.95 0.34
N THR A 162 -4.36 4.76 1.36
CA THR A 162 -4.34 6.22 1.28
C THR A 162 -2.91 6.75 1.09
N ALA A 163 -1.92 6.19 1.79
CA ALA A 163 -0.51 6.52 1.64
C ALA A 163 -0.01 6.22 0.22
N PHE A 164 -0.48 5.14 -0.40
CA PHE A 164 -0.16 4.81 -1.79
C PHE A 164 -0.62 5.90 -2.77
N ARG A 165 -1.91 6.25 -2.74
CA ARG A 165 -2.49 7.33 -3.58
C ARG A 165 -3.68 8.01 -2.90
N PHE A 166 -3.45 9.16 -2.28
CA PHE A 166 -4.50 9.90 -1.56
C PHE A 166 -5.46 10.68 -2.49
N GLN A 167 -5.07 10.99 -3.73
CA GLN A 167 -5.87 11.87 -4.59
C GLN A 167 -7.24 11.26 -4.96
N PRO A 168 -8.34 12.04 -5.02
CA PRO A 168 -9.70 11.52 -5.15
C PRO A 168 -9.89 10.56 -6.34
N GLN A 169 -9.28 10.87 -7.49
CA GLN A 169 -9.41 10.12 -8.74
C GLN A 169 -8.86 8.68 -8.71
N HIS A 170 -8.06 8.33 -7.69
CA HIS A 170 -7.45 7.02 -7.52
C HIS A 170 -8.16 6.16 -6.47
N SER A 171 -9.45 6.41 -6.22
CA SER A 171 -10.27 5.66 -5.26
C SER A 171 -10.21 4.14 -5.44
N TYR A 172 -10.30 3.66 -6.68
CA TYR A 172 -10.22 2.23 -6.98
C TYR A 172 -8.87 1.62 -6.58
N ALA A 173 -7.77 2.30 -6.91
CA ALA A 173 -6.43 1.85 -6.52
C ALA A 173 -6.31 1.77 -4.98
N ARG A 174 -6.85 2.74 -4.24
CA ARG A 174 -6.87 2.68 -2.77
C ARG A 174 -7.61 1.46 -2.25
N ILE A 175 -8.82 1.19 -2.74
CA ILE A 175 -9.61 0.02 -2.33
C ILE A 175 -8.83 -1.27 -2.61
N ALA A 176 -8.28 -1.39 -3.83
CA ALA A 176 -7.55 -2.58 -4.23
C ALA A 176 -6.33 -2.83 -3.33
N ILE A 177 -5.52 -1.80 -3.07
CA ILE A 177 -4.39 -1.87 -2.15
C ILE A 177 -4.84 -2.25 -0.74
N THR A 178 -5.87 -1.60 -0.19
CA THR A 178 -6.38 -1.92 1.14
C THR A 178 -6.78 -3.39 1.27
N LYS A 179 -7.54 -3.91 0.31
CA LYS A 179 -7.93 -5.33 0.31
C LYS A 179 -6.71 -6.25 0.25
N SER A 180 -5.73 -5.92 -0.59
CA SER A 180 -4.49 -6.69 -0.68
C SER A 180 -3.66 -6.65 0.59
N VAL A 181 -3.50 -5.48 1.22
CA VAL A 181 -2.78 -5.35 2.50
C VAL A 181 -3.43 -6.23 3.55
N LEU A 182 -4.77 -6.24 3.66
CA LEU A 182 -5.45 -7.07 4.65
C LEU A 182 -5.32 -8.56 4.39
N MET A 183 -5.40 -8.99 3.13
CA MET A 183 -5.15 -10.39 2.77
C MET A 183 -3.70 -10.79 3.06
N LEU A 184 -2.73 -9.91 2.75
CA LEU A 184 -1.33 -10.14 3.05
C LEU A 184 -1.08 -10.22 4.55
N THR A 185 -1.71 -9.38 5.37
CA THR A 185 -1.61 -9.45 6.84
C THR A 185 -2.12 -10.79 7.38
N ILE A 186 -3.24 -11.30 6.86
CA ILE A 186 -3.72 -12.64 7.26
C ILE A 186 -2.73 -13.73 6.85
N MET A 187 -2.17 -13.64 5.64
CA MET A 187 -1.17 -14.61 5.16
C MET A 187 0.09 -14.56 6.04
N ASP A 188 0.60 -13.37 6.33
CA ASP A 188 1.74 -13.12 7.23
C ASP A 188 1.50 -13.75 8.61
N ASP A 189 0.34 -13.48 9.23
CA ASP A 189 -0.04 -14.09 10.51
C ASP A 189 -0.18 -15.61 10.43
N THR A 190 -0.60 -16.12 9.27
CA THR A 190 -0.70 -17.55 9.02
C THR A 190 0.70 -18.18 8.99
N TYR A 191 1.66 -17.61 8.28
CA TYR A 191 3.01 -18.19 8.19
C TYR A 191 3.80 -18.03 9.50
N ASP A 192 3.72 -16.87 10.15
CA ASP A 192 4.59 -16.55 11.28
C ASP A 192 4.07 -17.07 12.63
N ASN A 193 2.74 -17.03 12.82
CA ASN A 193 2.14 -17.19 14.16
C ASN A 193 1.12 -18.33 14.25
N TYR A 194 0.81 -18.99 13.14
CA TYR A 194 -0.22 -20.03 13.13
C TYR A 194 0.22 -21.33 12.48
N ALA A 195 0.65 -21.37 11.24
CA ALA A 195 0.86 -22.60 10.49
C ALA A 195 1.99 -23.46 11.07
N THR A 196 1.82 -24.77 11.03
CA THR A 196 2.96 -25.70 11.12
C THR A 196 3.79 -25.61 9.84
N LEU A 197 5.03 -26.12 9.86
CA LEU A 197 5.87 -26.12 8.66
C LEU A 197 5.22 -26.91 7.52
N GLU A 198 4.56 -28.03 7.82
CA GLU A 198 3.86 -28.83 6.81
C GLU A 198 2.62 -28.11 6.24
N GLU A 199 1.85 -27.43 7.08
CA GLU A 199 0.72 -26.61 6.64
C GLU A 199 1.17 -25.43 5.78
N ALA A 200 2.27 -24.76 6.16
CA ALA A 200 2.87 -23.66 5.41
C ALA A 200 3.43 -24.12 4.05
N ASP A 201 4.14 -25.26 4.02
CA ASP A 201 4.64 -25.87 2.78
C ASP A 201 3.49 -26.22 1.83
N LEU A 202 2.44 -26.87 2.35
CA LEU A 202 1.25 -27.22 1.58
C LEU A 202 0.52 -25.97 1.05
N PHE A 203 0.37 -24.94 1.87
CA PHE A 203 -0.27 -23.69 1.46
C PHE A 203 0.54 -23.00 0.35
N THR A 204 1.87 -22.98 0.49
CA THR A 204 2.79 -22.46 -0.55
C THR A 204 2.65 -23.23 -1.85
N GLU A 205 2.63 -24.57 -1.80
CA GLU A 205 2.48 -25.40 -2.99
C GLU A 205 1.14 -25.15 -3.71
N ILE A 206 0.07 -24.95 -2.95
CA ILE A 206 -1.25 -24.60 -3.50
C ILE A 206 -1.19 -23.23 -4.20
N LEU A 207 -0.57 -22.23 -3.57
CA LEU A 207 -0.42 -20.90 -4.16
C LEU A 207 0.41 -20.94 -5.44
N GLU A 208 1.54 -21.66 -5.44
CA GLU A 208 2.38 -21.85 -6.63
C GLU A 208 1.64 -22.55 -7.76
N LYS A 209 0.82 -23.56 -7.47
CA LYS A 209 -0.03 -24.21 -8.50
C LYS A 209 -1.07 -23.26 -9.10
N LEU A 210 -1.56 -22.31 -8.32
CA LEU A 210 -2.52 -21.29 -8.77
C LEU A 210 -1.85 -20.14 -9.53
N THR A 211 -0.53 -19.95 -9.37
CA THR A 211 0.27 -18.92 -10.03
C THR A 211 1.35 -19.56 -10.89
N THR A 212 1.14 -19.70 -12.20
CA THR A 212 2.00 -20.47 -13.11
C THR A 212 3.46 -20.03 -13.27
N ASP A 213 4.05 -19.19 -12.42
CA ASP A 213 5.46 -18.76 -12.59
C ASP A 213 6.17 -18.16 -11.33
N ILE A 214 5.75 -18.47 -10.10
CA ILE A 214 6.45 -17.98 -8.90
C ILE A 214 7.28 -19.11 -8.31
N ARG A 215 8.61 -18.98 -8.34
CA ARG A 215 9.55 -19.89 -7.67
C ARG A 215 9.84 -19.32 -6.28
N SER A 216 9.26 -19.89 -5.23
CA SER A 216 9.64 -19.52 -3.86
C SER A 216 11.03 -20.07 -3.51
N GLY A 217 11.78 -19.32 -2.69
CA GLY A 217 13.01 -19.81 -2.07
C GLY A 217 12.67 -20.65 -0.84
N SER A 218 13.47 -21.68 -0.56
CA SER A 218 13.35 -22.45 0.67
C SER A 218 13.82 -21.62 1.87
N TRP A 219 13.09 -21.67 2.97
CA TRP A 219 13.46 -21.03 4.23
C TRP A 219 14.52 -21.87 4.94
N GLU A 220 15.77 -21.40 4.99
CA GLU A 220 16.81 -21.97 5.86
C GLU A 220 16.95 -21.11 7.12
N THR A 221 16.97 -21.76 8.28
CA THR A 221 16.99 -21.11 9.60
C THR A 221 18.29 -20.37 9.93
N ASP A 222 19.35 -20.57 9.12
CA ASP A 222 20.67 -19.94 9.27
C ASP A 222 21.07 -19.15 8.00
N ALA A 223 20.16 -18.37 7.43
CA ALA A 223 20.43 -17.56 6.24
C ALA A 223 21.50 -16.48 6.54
N THR A 224 22.46 -16.31 5.62
CA THR A 224 23.37 -15.16 5.67
C THR A 224 22.61 -13.85 5.44
N TYR A 225 23.17 -12.70 5.87
CA TYR A 225 22.54 -11.39 5.62
C TYR A 225 22.24 -11.16 4.14
N GLU A 226 23.12 -11.60 3.23
CA GLU A 226 22.90 -11.46 1.79
C GLU A 226 21.74 -12.34 1.29
N GLU A 227 21.61 -13.57 1.79
CA GLU A 227 20.49 -14.46 1.45
C GLU A 227 19.16 -13.95 2.02
N TYR A 228 19.17 -13.46 3.25
CA TYR A 228 18.04 -12.74 3.84
C TYR A 228 17.62 -11.57 2.95
N MET A 229 18.56 -10.71 2.54
CA MET A 229 18.27 -9.54 1.71
C MET A 229 17.74 -9.87 0.31
N VAL A 230 18.06 -11.03 -0.25
CA VAL A 230 17.45 -11.49 -1.51
C VAL A 230 15.99 -11.86 -1.30
N ASN A 231 15.71 -12.61 -0.23
CA ASN A 231 14.35 -13.03 0.09
C ASN A 231 13.46 -11.85 0.51
N THR A 232 14.03 -10.90 1.25
CA THR A 232 13.27 -9.75 1.79
C THR A 232 12.71 -8.84 0.72
N VAL A 233 13.34 -8.80 -0.46
CA VAL A 233 12.82 -8.04 -1.59
C VAL A 233 11.44 -8.57 -2.01
N VAL A 234 11.27 -9.89 -1.96
CA VAL A 234 10.01 -10.56 -2.29
C VAL A 234 9.03 -10.47 -1.11
N THR A 235 9.47 -10.77 0.10
CA THR A 235 8.60 -10.81 1.29
C THR A 235 8.18 -9.43 1.78
N SER A 236 8.79 -8.34 1.31
CA SER A 236 8.27 -6.97 1.51
C SER A 236 6.85 -6.75 0.96
N CYS A 237 6.40 -7.64 0.07
CA CYS A 237 5.14 -7.55 -0.65
C CYS A 237 4.96 -6.28 -1.50
N ILE A 238 5.96 -5.41 -1.64
CA ILE A 238 5.85 -4.17 -2.43
C ILE A 238 5.56 -4.47 -3.89
N TYR A 239 6.16 -5.53 -4.44
CA TYR A 239 5.85 -6.00 -5.80
C TYR A 239 4.37 -6.37 -5.95
N VAL A 240 3.80 -7.08 -4.97
CA VAL A 240 2.37 -7.45 -4.94
C VAL A 240 1.48 -6.22 -4.83
N LEU A 241 1.84 -5.27 -3.96
CA LEU A 241 1.08 -4.04 -3.81
C LEU A 241 1.09 -3.22 -5.11
N LEU A 242 2.24 -3.10 -5.78
CA LEU A 242 2.30 -2.36 -7.05
C LEU A 242 1.50 -3.04 -8.16
N THR A 243 1.59 -4.36 -8.33
CA THR A 243 0.84 -5.07 -9.36
C THR A 243 -0.67 -4.95 -9.18
N VAL A 244 -1.15 -4.89 -7.93
CA VAL A 244 -2.58 -4.67 -7.63
C VAL A 244 -2.99 -3.20 -7.78
N GLY A 245 -2.12 -2.26 -7.40
CA GLY A 245 -2.42 -0.82 -7.45
C GLY A 245 -2.42 -0.24 -8.86
N ILE A 246 -1.54 -0.72 -9.73
CA ILE A 246 -1.32 -0.19 -11.08
C ILE A 246 -2.56 -0.26 -11.97
N PRO A 247 -3.33 -1.37 -12.04
CA PRO A 247 -4.58 -1.42 -12.80
C PRO A 247 -5.61 -0.37 -12.37
N GLY A 248 -5.55 0.08 -11.11
CA GLY A 248 -6.39 1.16 -10.60
C GLY A 248 -5.97 2.57 -11.03
N LEU A 249 -4.82 2.69 -11.70
CA LEU A 249 -4.33 3.95 -12.25
C LEU A 249 -4.80 4.07 -13.71
N LYS A 250 -5.77 4.94 -13.97
CA LYS A 250 -6.31 5.19 -15.32
C LYS A 250 -5.26 5.60 -16.35
N SER A 251 -4.12 6.10 -15.91
CA SER A 251 -2.98 6.52 -16.74
C SER A 251 -1.91 5.44 -16.93
N ALA A 252 -2.07 4.24 -16.34
CA ALA A 252 -1.10 3.16 -16.52
C ALA A 252 -1.08 2.70 -17.97
N SER A 253 0.04 2.93 -18.65
CA SER A 253 0.29 2.39 -19.98
C SER A 253 0.97 1.02 -19.87
N LYS A 254 0.87 0.22 -20.94
CA LYS A 254 1.55 -1.08 -20.99
C LYS A 254 3.05 -0.94 -20.78
N GLU A 255 3.66 0.10 -21.36
CA GLU A 255 5.09 0.38 -21.23
C GLU A 255 5.49 0.68 -19.78
N ALA A 256 4.62 1.37 -19.02
CA ALA A 256 4.85 1.62 -17.61
C ALA A 256 4.77 0.32 -16.78
N ILE A 257 3.84 -0.57 -17.11
CA ILE A 257 3.73 -1.90 -16.47
C ILE A 257 4.98 -2.73 -16.79
N ASP A 258 5.34 -2.82 -18.06
CA ASP A 258 6.50 -3.57 -18.53
C ASP A 258 7.80 -3.04 -17.88
N TRP A 259 7.90 -1.72 -17.66
CA TRP A 259 9.02 -1.12 -16.93
C TRP A 259 9.03 -1.50 -15.44
N VAL A 260 7.87 -1.47 -14.76
CA VAL A 260 7.77 -1.90 -13.35
C VAL A 260 8.18 -3.37 -13.20
N MET A 261 7.77 -4.22 -14.15
CA MET A 261 8.07 -5.66 -14.15
C MET A 261 9.45 -5.98 -14.74
N SER A 262 10.20 -4.99 -15.25
CA SER A 262 11.52 -5.22 -15.81
C SER A 262 12.54 -5.52 -14.71
N GLU A 263 13.33 -6.57 -14.89
CA GLU A 263 14.39 -6.93 -13.93
C GLU A 263 15.78 -6.60 -14.51
N PRO A 264 16.65 -5.89 -13.75
CA PRO A 264 16.44 -5.32 -12.42
C PRO A 264 15.79 -3.92 -12.45
N ASN A 265 14.68 -3.72 -11.75
CA ASN A 265 14.12 -2.38 -11.52
C ASN A 265 14.76 -1.74 -10.27
N LYS A 266 15.83 -0.95 -10.49
CA LYS A 266 16.60 -0.33 -9.38
C LYS A 266 15.76 0.57 -8.47
N ALA A 267 14.74 1.25 -9.00
CA ALA A 267 13.88 2.12 -8.18
C ALA A 267 13.02 1.28 -7.24
N LEU A 268 12.44 0.19 -7.76
CA LEU A 268 11.62 -0.74 -6.98
C LEU A 268 12.44 -1.46 -5.91
N ILE A 269 13.63 -1.96 -6.27
CA ILE A 269 14.56 -2.60 -5.32
C ILE A 269 14.92 -1.62 -4.20
N ALA A 270 15.21 -0.35 -4.52
CA ALA A 270 15.53 0.66 -3.51
C ALA A 270 14.34 0.94 -2.56
N SER A 271 13.14 1.14 -3.10
CA SER A 271 11.92 1.32 -2.30
C SER A 271 11.66 0.12 -1.38
N THR A 272 11.88 -1.08 -1.91
CA THR A 272 11.70 -2.33 -1.20
C THR A 272 12.65 -2.45 0.00
N ARG A 273 13.93 -2.16 -0.21
CA ARG A 273 14.93 -2.16 0.87
C ARG A 273 14.61 -1.14 1.95
N VAL A 274 14.17 0.06 1.58
CA VAL A 274 13.76 1.09 2.55
C VAL A 274 12.59 0.59 3.41
N CYS A 275 11.57 0.00 2.79
CA CYS A 275 10.42 -0.54 3.52
C CYS A 275 10.83 -1.67 4.45
N ARG A 276 11.61 -2.64 3.96
CA ARG A 276 12.08 -3.76 4.76
C ARG A 276 12.93 -3.28 5.94
N HIS A 277 13.91 -2.40 5.72
CA HIS A 277 14.72 -1.91 6.82
C HIS A 277 13.92 -1.10 7.84
N ALA A 278 12.93 -0.31 7.41
CA ALA A 278 12.06 0.41 8.33
C ALA A 278 11.17 -0.53 9.16
N ASP A 279 10.70 -1.62 8.55
CA ASP A 279 9.95 -2.69 9.22
C ASP A 279 10.84 -3.40 10.24
N ASP A 280 12.01 -3.90 9.82
CA ASP A 280 12.97 -4.59 10.68
C ASP A 280 13.36 -3.74 11.89
N ILE A 281 13.68 -2.45 11.70
CA ILE A 281 14.01 -1.53 12.81
C ILE A 281 12.82 -1.30 13.75
N GLY A 282 11.60 -1.34 13.22
CA GLY A 282 10.38 -1.10 13.99
C GLY A 282 9.84 -2.33 14.72
N SER A 283 10.18 -3.53 14.24
CA SER A 283 9.74 -4.82 14.78
C SER A 283 10.78 -5.53 15.64
N ASP A 284 12.06 -5.18 15.50
CA ASP A 284 13.14 -5.71 16.34
C ASP A 284 13.08 -5.03 17.72
N GLU A 285 12.78 -5.81 18.77
CA GLU A 285 12.73 -5.36 20.18
C GLU A 285 14.11 -5.35 20.85
#